data_AF-A0A523SUL1-F1
#
_entry.id   AF-A0A523SUL1-F1
#
_cell.length_a   1.000
_cell.length_b   1.000
_cell.length_c   1.000
_cell.angle_alpha   90.00
_cell.angle_beta   90.00
_cell.angle_gamma   90.00
#
_symmetry.space_group_name_H-M   'P 1'
#
loop_
_entity.id
_entity.type
_entity.pdbx_description
1 polymer ?
#
loop_
_entity_poly.entity_id
_entity_poly.type
_entity_poly.pdbx_seq_one_letter_code
_entity_poly.pdbx_strand_id
1 'polypeptide(L)' 'TVHHVTAELDGGPIILQEPVKVADDDTAESLAAHILEVEHRIYPEAVRLLAEGHLRIDGRRVKILKEVHGG' A
#
# COMPACT_ATOMS: atom_id res chain seq x y z
N THR A 1 -2.71 -0.08 -4.82
CA THR A 1 -2.93 0.23 -3.39
C THR A 1 -2.86 -1.04 -2.57
N VAL A 2 -2.44 -0.99 -1.31
CA VAL A 2 -2.48 -2.13 -0.38
C VAL A 2 -3.33 -1.77 0.83
N HIS A 3 -4.32 -2.59 1.16
CA HIS A 3 -5.25 -2.38 2.27
C HIS A 3 -5.59 -3.70 2.97
N HIS A 4 -6.16 -3.62 4.17
CA HIS A 4 -6.71 -4.81 4.84
C HIS A 4 -7.98 -5.29 4.14
N VAL A 5 -8.24 -6.59 4.15
CA VAL A 5 -9.50 -7.15 3.64
C VAL A 5 -10.62 -6.93 4.65
N THR A 6 -11.80 -6.55 4.16
CA THR A 6 -13.04 -6.48 4.94
C THR A 6 -14.18 -7.15 4.17
N ALA A 7 -15.40 -7.15 4.72
CA ALA A 7 -16.56 -7.65 3.99
C ALA A 7 -16.96 -6.76 2.79
N GLU A 8 -16.55 -5.50 2.79
CA GLU A 8 -16.72 -4.59 1.66
C GLU A 8 -15.58 -4.81 0.65
N LEU A 9 -15.95 -4.99 -0.63
CA LEU A 9 -15.01 -5.11 -1.74
C LEU A 9 -14.16 -3.85 -1.83
N ASP A 10 -12.83 -4.01 -1.74
CA ASP A 10 -11.83 -2.94 -1.80
C ASP A 10 -12.08 -1.77 -0.79
N GLY A 11 -12.84 -2.04 0.28
CA GLY A 11 -13.30 -1.01 1.23
C GLY A 11 -12.47 -0.88 2.51
N GLY A 12 -11.45 -1.72 2.66
CA GLY A 12 -10.69 -1.79 3.90
C GLY A 12 -9.70 -0.64 4.12
N PRO A 13 -9.20 -0.47 5.36
CA PRO A 13 -8.27 0.59 5.69
C PRO A 13 -6.94 0.42 4.94
N ILE A 14 -6.51 1.47 4.25
CA ILE A 14 -5.30 1.52 3.41
C ILE A 14 -4.05 1.50 4.27
N ILE A 15 -3.11 0.61 3.93
CA ILE A 15 -1.78 0.52 4.52
C ILE A 15 -0.81 1.41 3.75
N LEU A 16 -0.67 1.18 2.43
CA LEU A 16 0.20 1.94 1.54
C LEU A 16 -0.50 2.24 0.21
N GLN A 17 -0.20 3.40 -0.34
CA GLN A 17 -0.63 3.81 -1.67
C GLN A 17 0.45 4.68 -2.30
N GLU A 18 0.63 4.54 -3.60
CA GLU A 18 1.55 5.36 -4.39
C GLU A 18 0.85 5.76 -5.70
N PRO A 19 0.96 7.02 -6.12
CA PRO A 19 0.41 7.48 -7.40
C PRO A 19 1.27 7.02 -8.58
N VAL A 20 0.63 6.71 -9.69
CA VAL A 20 1.30 6.45 -10.98
C VAL A 20 1.00 7.60 -11.93
N LYS A 21 2.02 8.14 -12.58
CA LYS A 21 1.85 9.18 -13.60
C LYS A 21 1.38 8.52 -14.89
N VAL A 22 0.36 9.10 -15.52
CA VAL A 22 -0.13 8.70 -16.85
C VAL A 22 0.38 9.72 -17.86
N ALA A 23 1.01 9.25 -18.93
CA ALA A 23 1.43 10.06 -20.07
C ALA A 23 0.39 10.02 -21.19
N ASP A 24 0.38 11.03 -22.07
CA ASP A 24 -0.59 11.12 -23.18
C ASP A 24 -0.46 9.97 -24.19
N ASP A 25 0.71 9.34 -24.25
CA ASP A 25 1.05 8.21 -25.12
C ASP A 25 1.00 6.84 -24.43
N ASP A 26 0.56 6.78 -23.16
CA ASP A 26 0.41 5.49 -22.48
C ASP A 26 -0.69 4.65 -23.15
N THR A 27 -0.36 3.38 -23.39
CA THR A 27 -1.36 2.36 -23.70
C THR A 27 -1.83 1.68 -22.41
N ALA A 28 -2.90 0.89 -22.50
CA ALA A 28 -3.34 0.11 -21.35
C ALA A 28 -2.22 -0.83 -20.85
N GLU A 29 -1.43 -1.37 -21.78
CA GLU A 29 -0.31 -2.26 -21.49
C GLU A 29 0.87 -1.53 -20.83
N SER A 30 1.28 -0.36 -21.33
CA SER A 30 2.38 0.41 -20.73
C SER A 30 2.01 0.91 -19.33
N LEU A 31 0.77 1.40 -19.17
CA LEU A 31 0.28 1.85 -17.88
C LEU A 31 0.17 0.68 -16.88
N ALA A 32 -0.31 -0.49 -17.32
CA ALA A 32 -0.35 -1.68 -16.48
C ALA A 32 1.05 -2.12 -16.02
N ALA A 33 2.05 -2.04 -16.89
CA ALA A 33 3.44 -2.34 -16.53
C ALA A 33 3.97 -1.37 -15.45
N HIS A 34 3.70 -0.06 -15.60
CA HIS A 34 4.08 0.93 -14.58
C HIS A 34 3.36 0.69 -13.25
N ILE A 35 2.06 0.36 -13.27
CA ILE A 35 1.31 0.02 -12.07
C ILE A 35 1.92 -1.22 -11.40
N LEU A 36 2.25 -2.25 -12.16
CA LEU A 36 2.83 -3.48 -11.64
C LEU A 36 4.19 -3.24 -10.96
N GLU A 37 5.03 -2.37 -11.51
CA GLU A 37 6.28 -1.95 -10.86
C GLU A 37 6.05 -1.28 -9.51
N VAL A 38 5.02 -0.43 -9.40
CA VAL A 38 4.63 0.20 -8.13
C VAL A 38 4.12 -0.85 -7.15
N GLU A 39 3.25 -1.77 -7.60
CA GLU A 39 2.73 -2.85 -6.76
C GLU A 39 3.84 -3.74 -6.21
N HIS A 40 4.84 -4.09 -7.02
CA HIS A 40 6.01 -4.85 -6.59
C HIS A 40 6.85 -4.14 -5.52
N ARG A 41 6.77 -2.80 -5.41
CA ARG A 41 7.42 -2.06 -4.33
C ARG A 41 6.56 -2.02 -3.07
N ILE A 42 5.30 -1.57 -3.20
CA ILE A 42 4.48 -1.26 -2.03
C ILE A 42 3.89 -2.51 -1.38
N TYR A 43 3.70 -3.60 -2.12
CA TYR A 43 3.12 -4.82 -1.57
C TYR A 43 4.06 -5.52 -0.59
N PRO A 44 5.33 -5.83 -0.93
CA PRO A 44 6.27 -6.41 0.03
C PRO A 44 6.53 -5.51 1.23
N GLU A 45 6.58 -4.19 1.04
CA GLU A 45 6.78 -3.23 2.13
C GLU A 45 5.60 -3.23 3.12
N ALA A 46 4.36 -3.27 2.63
CA ALA A 46 3.18 -3.40 3.49
C ALA A 46 3.20 -4.72 4.29
N VAL A 47 3.62 -5.82 3.66
CA VAL A 47 3.78 -7.13 4.33
C VAL A 47 4.87 -7.06 5.39
N ARG A 48 6.00 -6.40 5.11
CA ARG A 48 7.08 -6.20 6.07
C ARG A 48 6.60 -5.43 7.30
N LEU A 49 5.95 -4.28 7.10
CA LEU A 49 5.39 -3.47 8.19
C LEU A 49 4.38 -4.26 9.03
N LEU A 50 3.56 -5.10 8.39
CA LEU A 50 2.62 -5.97 9.08
C LEU A 50 3.36 -7.02 9.93
N ALA A 51 4.36 -7.70 9.36
CA ALA A 51 5.11 -8.76 10.01
C ALA A 51 5.96 -8.25 11.19
N GLU A 52 6.47 -7.02 11.11
CA GLU A 52 7.20 -6.35 12.18
C GLU A 52 6.30 -5.77 13.28
N GLY A 53 4.97 -5.84 13.12
CA GLY A 53 4.02 -5.26 14.08
C GLY A 53 3.99 -3.73 14.05
N HIS A 54 4.43 -3.10 12.96
CA HIS A 54 4.49 -1.65 12.79
C HIS A 54 3.16 -1.01 12.36
N LEU A 55 2.08 -1.77 12.26
CA LEU A 55 0.77 -1.29 11.83
C LEU A 55 -0.24 -1.30 12.98
N ARG A 56 -0.95 -0.18 13.17
CA ARG A 56 -2.11 -0.09 14.05
C ARG A 56 -3.33 0.43 13.30
N ILE A 57 -4.40 -0.35 13.28
CA ILE A 57 -5.69 0.09 12.73
C ILE A 57 -6.40 1.01 13.73
N ASP A 58 -6.87 2.16 13.26
CA ASP A 58 -7.63 3.17 14.00
C ASP A 58 -8.87 3.55 13.17
N GLY A 59 -9.99 2.87 13.42
CA GLY A 59 -11.19 2.97 12.60
C GLY A 59 -10.91 2.58 11.15
N ARG A 60 -11.10 3.51 10.21
CA ARG A 60 -10.82 3.31 8.77
C ARG A 60 -9.42 3.73 8.33
N ARG A 61 -8.49 3.99 9.26
CA ARG A 61 -7.12 4.41 8.95
C ARG A 61 -6.11 3.43 9.53
N VAL A 62 -5.00 3.23 8.84
CA VAL A 62 -3.83 2.53 9.38
C VAL A 62 -2.80 3.59 9.81
N LYS A 63 -2.26 3.45 11.02
CA LYS A 63 -1.13 4.22 11.52
C LYS A 63 0.12 3.35 11.45
N ILE A 64 1.13 3.82 10.73
CA ILE A 64 2.47 3.23 10.76
C ILE A 64 3.17 3.76 12.02
N LEU A 65 3.49 2.86 12.94
CA LEU A 65 4.17 3.17 14.18
C LEU A 65 5.66 3.40 13.87
N LYS A 66 6.27 4.40 14.48
CA LYS A 66 7.73 4.53 14.46
C LYS A 66 8.31 3.45 15.37
N GLU A 67 9.42 2.83 14.96
CA GLU A 67 10.22 2.05 15.89
C GLU A 67 10.54 2.92 17.11
N VAL A 68 10.17 2.43 18.29
CA VAL A 68 10.71 2.95 19.54
C VAL A 68 12.16 2.48 19.56
N HIS A 69 13.08 3.28 19.01
CA HIS A 69 14.50 3.06 19.28
C HIS A 69 14.64 3.19 20.79
N GLY A 70 14.80 2.05 21.46
CA GLY A 70 15.03 1.98 22.89
C GLY A 70 16.20 2.89 23.26
N GLY A 71 15.91 3.89 24.07
CA GLY A 71 16.90 4.59 24.89
C GLY A 71 17.10 3.85 26.20
#